data_AF-A0A835MGI2-F1
#
_entry.id   AF-A0A835MGI2-F1
#
_cell.length_a   1.000
_cell.length_b   1.000
_cell.length_c   1.000
_cell.angle_alpha   90.00
_cell.angle_beta   90.00
_cell.angle_gamma   90.00
#
_symmetry.space_group_name_H-M   'P 1'
#
loop_
_entity.id
_entity.type
_entity.pdbx_description
1 polymer ?
#
loop_
_entity_poly.entity_id
_entity_poly.type
_entity_poly.pdbx_seq_one_letter_code
_entity_poly.pdbx_strand_id
1 'polypeptide(L)'
;MSQIKYPAPGAPDLAMRVKELLIVSCFKRVNVEKGRRLDHGAWVPTMLMYPNADIPVCQLSIQTNKEGTYHHNMGEALAPLREEGVFIFGSRSATHNLREM
;
A
#
# COMPACT_ATOMS: atom_id res chain seq x y z
N MET A 1 -14.35 1.72 19.94
CA MET A 1 -13.30 1.27 19.01
C MET A 1 -11.96 1.60 19.65
N SER A 2 -11.20 0.60 20.08
CA SER A 2 -9.90 0.79 20.73
C SER A 2 -8.98 1.58 19.79
N GLN A 3 -8.42 2.68 20.30
CA GLN A 3 -7.45 3.51 19.58
C GLN A 3 -6.09 2.80 19.55
N ILE A 4 -5.99 1.67 18.86
CA ILE A 4 -4.68 1.08 18.60
C ILE A 4 -3.98 2.00 17.61
N LYS A 5 -2.88 2.60 18.05
CA LYS A 5 -2.00 3.44 17.22
C LYS A 5 -0.76 2.62 16.90
N TYR A 6 -0.52 2.40 15.62
CA TYR A 6 0.73 1.86 15.12
C TYR A 6 1.53 3.04 14.51
N PRO A 7 2.53 3.61 15.23
CA PRO A 7 3.13 4.89 14.90
C PRO A 7 4.30 4.76 13.91
N ALA A 8 4.14 3.96 12.85
CA ALA A 8 5.17 3.81 11.83
C ALA A 8 5.48 5.18 11.16
N PRO A 9 6.76 5.52 10.94
CA PRO A 9 7.14 6.69 10.16
C PRO A 9 6.51 6.63 8.77
N GLY A 10 6.13 7.78 8.22
CA GLY A 10 5.77 7.86 6.80
C GLY A 10 7.02 7.73 5.93
N ALA A 11 6.86 7.17 4.73
CA ALA A 11 7.92 7.09 3.72
C ALA A 11 7.65 8.05 2.53
N PRO A 12 7.87 9.37 2.68
CA PRO A 12 7.53 10.35 1.64
C PRO A 12 8.35 10.18 0.36
N ASP A 13 9.63 9.80 0.47
CA ASP A 13 10.49 9.57 -0.69
C ASP A 13 10.01 8.36 -1.50
N LEU A 14 9.60 7.29 -0.79
CA LEU A 14 8.96 6.13 -1.42
C LEU A 14 7.64 6.51 -2.11
N ALA A 15 6.81 7.36 -1.48
CA ALA A 15 5.57 7.82 -2.10
C ALA A 15 5.81 8.58 -3.42
N MET A 16 6.87 9.39 -3.47
CA MET A 16 7.28 10.09 -4.69
C MET A 16 7.83 9.13 -5.74
N ARG A 17 8.63 8.14 -5.34
CA ARG A 17 9.17 7.10 -6.23
C ARG A 17 8.07 6.23 -6.84
N VAL A 18 7.11 5.79 -6.03
CA VAL A 18 5.89 5.08 -6.48
C VAL A 18 5.13 5.91 -7.51
N LYS A 19 4.94 7.22 -7.24
CA LYS A 19 4.28 8.11 -8.19
C LYS A 19 5.04 8.19 -9.52
N GLU A 20 6.36 8.35 -9.48
CA GLU A 20 7.19 8.42 -10.68
C GLU A 20 7.01 7.17 -11.55
N LEU A 21 7.20 5.98 -10.96
CA LEU A 21 7.05 4.68 -11.63
C LEU A 21 5.68 4.53 -12.30
N LEU A 22 4.60 4.87 -11.59
CA LEU A 22 3.27 4.79 -12.15
C LEU A 22 3.04 5.78 -13.30
N ILE A 23 3.55 7.02 -13.19
CA ILE A 23 3.42 8.01 -14.26
C ILE A 23 4.16 7.56 -15.53
N VAL A 24 5.40 7.07 -15.40
CA VAL A 24 6.18 6.59 -16.56
C VAL A 24 5.56 5.33 -17.19
N SER A 25 4.85 4.52 -16.41
CA SER A 25 4.06 3.38 -16.88
C SER A 25 2.64 3.75 -17.35
N CYS A 26 2.42 5.00 -17.77
CA CYS A 26 1.18 5.48 -18.38
C CYS A 26 -0.06 5.53 -17.46
N PHE A 27 0.10 5.55 -16.13
CA PHE A 27 -1.02 5.82 -15.23
C PHE A 27 -1.39 7.30 -15.25
N LYS A 28 -2.58 7.62 -15.79
CA LYS A 28 -3.00 9.01 -16.08
C LYS A 28 -2.96 9.98 -14.89
N ARG A 29 -3.23 9.47 -13.67
CA ARG A 29 -3.32 10.31 -12.47
C ARG A 29 -2.88 9.53 -11.24
N VAL A 30 -1.90 10.10 -10.54
CA VAL A 30 -1.42 9.59 -9.25
C VAL A 30 -1.26 10.78 -8.30
N ASN A 31 -2.06 10.78 -7.24
CA ASN A 31 -2.05 11.83 -6.23
C ASN A 31 -1.25 11.35 -5.01
N VAL A 32 -0.49 12.26 -4.39
CA VAL A 32 0.18 12.01 -3.11
C VAL A 32 -0.60 12.74 -2.02
N GLU A 33 -1.11 12.00 -1.06
CA GLU A 33 -1.84 12.53 0.10
C GLU A 33 -0.92 12.54 1.32
N LYS A 34 -0.86 13.68 2.02
CA LYS A 34 -0.09 13.82 3.27
C LYS A 34 -1.02 13.70 4.47
N GLY A 35 -0.55 13.07 5.54
CA GLY A 35 -1.26 13.05 6.84
C GLY A 35 -2.40 12.02 6.95
N ARG A 36 -2.60 11.18 5.94
CA ARG A 36 -3.52 10.04 6.04
C ARG A 36 -2.96 9.02 7.03
N ARG A 37 -3.81 8.55 7.95
CA ARG A 37 -3.45 7.48 8.90
C ARG A 37 -3.48 6.12 8.19
N LEU A 38 -2.66 5.18 8.68
CA LEU A 38 -2.73 3.79 8.26
C LEU A 38 -4.14 3.25 8.43
N ASP A 39 -4.69 2.67 7.36
CA ASP A 39 -5.98 2.02 7.39
C ASP A 39 -5.88 0.68 8.12
N HIS A 40 -7.04 0.12 8.50
CA HIS A 40 -7.08 -1.11 9.30
C HIS A 40 -6.40 -2.30 8.63
N GLY A 41 -6.53 -2.42 7.31
CA GLY A 41 -5.88 -3.47 6.55
C GLY A 41 -4.37 -3.34 6.58
N ALA A 42 -3.83 -2.12 6.54
CA ALA A 42 -2.40 -1.88 6.57
C ALA A 42 -1.77 -2.04 7.97
N TRP A 43 -2.41 -1.53 9.03
CA TRP A 43 -1.75 -1.48 10.35
C TRP A 43 -1.77 -2.81 11.11
N VAL A 44 -2.80 -3.65 10.97
CA VAL A 44 -2.86 -4.95 11.67
C VAL A 44 -1.71 -5.89 11.29
N PRO A 45 -1.47 -6.22 10.01
CA PRO A 45 -0.38 -7.11 9.65
C PRO A 45 0.99 -6.49 9.94
N THR A 46 1.16 -5.18 9.73
CA THR A 46 2.44 -4.52 10.03
C THR A 46 2.74 -4.51 11.52
N MET A 47 1.75 -4.28 12.39
CA MET A 47 1.92 -4.38 13.84
C MET A 47 2.34 -5.79 14.29
N LEU A 48 1.84 -6.84 13.62
CA LEU A 48 2.21 -8.23 13.94
C LEU A 48 3.62 -8.59 13.43
N MET A 49 4.00 -8.11 12.24
CA MET A 49 5.30 -8.39 11.64
C MET A 49 6.42 -7.54 12.26
N TYR A 50 6.14 -6.28 12.57
CA TYR A 50 7.12 -5.26 12.98
C TYR A 50 6.61 -4.48 14.21
N PRO A 51 6.52 -5.11 15.39
CA PRO A 51 5.87 -4.52 16.56
C PRO A 51 6.51 -3.21 17.06
N ASN A 52 7.78 -2.95 16.72
CA ASN A 52 8.50 -1.73 17.12
C ASN A 52 8.11 -0.49 16.29
N ALA A 53 7.38 -0.66 15.18
CA ALA A 53 6.96 0.44 14.30
C ALA A 53 8.13 1.32 13.80
N ASP A 54 9.29 0.73 13.58
CA ASP A 54 10.53 1.39 13.16
C ASP A 54 10.75 1.38 11.64
N ILE A 55 9.92 0.62 10.90
CA ILE A 55 9.95 0.57 9.44
C ILE A 55 9.06 1.67 8.83
N PRO A 56 9.60 2.54 7.97
CA PRO A 56 8.79 3.53 7.26
C PRO A 56 7.75 2.89 6.32
N VAL A 57 6.52 3.41 6.31
CA VAL A 57 5.41 2.88 5.52
C VAL A 57 4.87 3.91 4.55
N CYS A 58 4.56 3.48 3.33
CA CYS A 58 3.78 4.22 2.34
C CYS A 58 2.55 3.39 1.95
N GLN A 59 1.36 3.98 2.01
CA GLN A 59 0.13 3.32 1.56
C GLN A 59 -0.13 3.60 0.08
N LEU A 60 -0.55 2.57 -0.65
CA LEU A 60 -1.02 2.69 -2.04
C LEU A 60 -2.49 2.28 -2.10
N SER A 61 -3.32 3.13 -2.71
CA SER A 61 -4.76 2.86 -2.83
C SER A 61 -5.07 1.97 -4.04
N ILE A 62 -6.02 1.05 -3.87
CA ILE A 62 -6.58 0.23 -4.95
C ILE A 62 -7.79 0.95 -5.55
N GLN A 63 -7.89 0.95 -6.88
CA GLN A 63 -9.01 1.54 -7.62
C GLN A 63 -10.15 0.52 -7.78
N THR A 64 -11.27 0.73 -7.07
CA THR A 64 -12.41 -0.19 -7.04
C THR A 64 -13.20 -0.26 -8.35
N ASN A 65 -13.09 0.78 -9.19
CA ASN A 65 -13.75 0.87 -10.50
C ASN A 65 -12.85 0.41 -11.66
N LYS A 66 -11.73 -0.28 -11.36
CA LYS A 66 -10.79 -0.79 -12.35
C LYS A 66 -10.73 -2.30 -12.31
N GLU A 67 -10.50 -2.90 -13.47
CA GLU A 67 -10.39 -4.34 -13.65
C GLU A 67 -9.06 -4.91 -13.14
N GLY A 68 -8.98 -6.23 -13.00
CA GLY A 68 -7.78 -6.92 -12.52
C GLY A 68 -6.52 -6.64 -13.35
N THR A 69 -6.66 -6.49 -14.67
CA THR A 69 -5.56 -6.11 -15.59
C THR A 69 -4.92 -4.78 -15.24
N TYR A 70 -5.70 -3.79 -14.79
CA TYR A 70 -5.18 -2.50 -14.34
C TYR A 70 -4.28 -2.66 -13.11
N HIS A 71 -4.69 -3.47 -12.14
CA HIS A 71 -3.91 -3.72 -10.92
C HIS A 71 -2.72 -4.64 -11.16
N HIS A 72 -2.83 -5.58 -12.11
CA HIS A 72 -1.69 -6.39 -12.56
C HIS A 72 -0.61 -5.49 -13.19
N ASN A 73 -0.98 -4.62 -14.12
CA ASN A 73 -0.06 -3.65 -14.73
C ASN A 73 0.53 -2.67 -13.69
N MET A 74 -0.22 -2.37 -12.62
CA MET A 74 0.30 -1.58 -11.50
C MET A 74 1.41 -2.34 -10.76
N GLY A 75 1.24 -3.64 -10.54
CA GLY A 75 2.28 -4.50 -9.97
C GLY A 75 3.54 -4.53 -10.84
N GLU A 76 3.38 -4.71 -12.15
CA GLU A 76 4.50 -4.68 -13.11
C GLU A 76 5.25 -3.35 -13.09
N ALA A 77 4.53 -2.23 -13.07
CA ALA A 77 5.12 -0.89 -12.97
C ALA A 77 5.94 -0.68 -11.68
N LEU A 78 5.57 -1.35 -10.59
CA LEU A 78 6.19 -1.24 -9.28
C LEU A 78 7.27 -2.30 -9.03
N ALA A 79 7.49 -3.23 -9.95
CA ALA A 79 8.49 -4.28 -9.82
C ALA A 79 9.92 -3.78 -9.48
N PRO A 80 10.42 -2.65 -10.03
CA PRO A 80 11.75 -2.13 -9.71
C PRO A 80 11.98 -1.84 -8.22
N LEU A 81 10.92 -1.53 -7.47
CA LEU A 81 11.02 -1.24 -6.04
C LEU A 81 11.60 -2.41 -5.23
N ARG A 82 11.47 -3.65 -5.72
CA ARG A 82 12.06 -4.83 -5.08
C ARG A 82 13.59 -4.77 -5.07
N GLU A 83 14.20 -4.23 -6.12
CA GLU A 83 15.65 -4.04 -6.23
C GLU A 83 16.11 -2.82 -5.41
N GLU A 84 15.20 -1.88 -5.15
CA GLU A 84 15.40 -0.70 -4.29
C GLU A 84 15.21 -1.01 -2.79
N GLY A 85 15.04 -2.29 -2.41
CA GLY A 85 14.90 -2.71 -1.01
C GLY A 85 13.51 -2.47 -0.41
N VAL A 86 12.48 -2.27 -1.24
CA VAL A 86 11.11 -2.05 -0.79
C VAL A 86 10.35 -3.36 -0.67
N PHE A 87 9.75 -3.58 0.50
CA PHE A 87 8.80 -4.66 0.71
C PHE A 87 7.38 -4.22 0.35
N ILE A 88 6.83 -4.79 -0.73
CA ILE A 88 5.45 -4.59 -1.15
C ILE A 88 4.60 -5.74 -0.57
N PHE A 89 3.56 -5.40 0.20
CA PHE A 89 2.59 -6.39 0.67
C PHE A 89 1.15 -5.90 0.45
N GLY A 90 0.27 -6.86 0.16
CA GLY A 90 -1.16 -6.65 0.06
C GLY A 90 -1.88 -7.44 1.15
N SER A 91 -2.73 -6.78 1.92
CA SER A 91 -3.49 -7.38 3.01
C SER A 91 -4.98 -7.42 2.66
N ARG A 92 -5.45 -8.55 2.15
CA ARG A 92 -6.87 -8.82 1.89
C ARG A 92 -7.11 -10.33 1.84
N SER A 93 -8.38 -10.72 1.87
CA SER A 93 -8.77 -12.12 1.63
C SER A 93 -9.06 -12.35 0.14
N ALA A 94 -8.66 -13.52 -0.37
CA ALA A 94 -8.98 -13.98 -1.74
C ALA A 94 -10.49 -14.23 -1.93
N THR A 95 -11.18 -14.61 -0.86
CA THR A 95 -12.64 -14.74 -0.80
C THR A 95 -13.19 -13.74 0.22
N HIS A 96 -14.31 -13.10 -0.09
CA HIS A 96 -14.94 -12.17 0.85
C HIS A 96 -16.44 -12.46 0.93
N ASN A 97 -16.76 -13.65 1.42
CA ASN A 97 -18.12 -14.09 1.67
C ASN A 97 -18.45 -13.98 3.16
N LEU A 98 -18.81 -12.78 3.60
CA LEU A 98 -19.21 -12.53 5.00
C LEU A 98 -20.53 -13.22 5.39
N ARG A 99 -21.24 -13.85 4.44
CA ARG A 99 -22.44 -14.65 4.74
C ARG A 99 -22.14 -16.10 5.12
N GLU A 100 -20.90 -16.55 4.88
CA GLU A 100 -20.43 -17.90 5.27
C GLU A 100 -19.56 -17.87 6.54
N MET A 101 -19.43 -16.71 7.19
CA MET A 101 -18.78 -16.55 8.49
C MET A 101 -19.78 -16.60 9.63
#